data_AF-A0A1E5VR24-F1
#
_entry.id   AF-A0A1E5VR24-F1
#
_cell.length_a   1.000
_cell.length_b   1.000
_cell.length_c   1.000
_cell.angle_alpha   90.00
_cell.angle_beta   90.00
_cell.angle_gamma   90.00
#
_symmetry.space_group_name_H-M   'P 1'
#
loop_
_entity.id
_entity.type
_entity.pdbx_description
1 polymer ?
#
loop_
_entity_poly.entity_id
_entity_poly.type
_entity_poly.pdbx_seq_one_letter_code
_entity_poly.pdbx_strand_id
1 'polypeptide(L)'
;MSLRRSSSTVLPLLVLSLLLLSPPGTLAGDGHPPSKPIVTPVTKDSASLYTIPVKNGAPLVLDLAGPLVWSPCQPSHRTVPCKSSVCTVANRNHPAGCAYTGSGQPGSTDANCACTAYPYNPVSGQCGSGDLTAAPLSANATDGKNPLFPVSFSAYAACAPEGLLGSLPSGAAGVAGLSRMPLSLPSQVASRLKVARQFALCIPGGGQTLSLIHI
;
A
#
# COMPACT_ATOMS: atom_id res chain seq x y z
N MET A 1 -82.71 -13.68 22.10
CA MET A 1 -81.89 -12.48 21.80
C MET A 1 -80.94 -12.32 22.99
N SER A 2 -79.62 -12.30 22.93
CA SER A 2 -78.69 -11.93 21.86
C SER A 2 -77.34 -12.64 22.07
N LEU A 3 -76.66 -12.97 20.97
CA LEU A 3 -75.29 -13.48 20.88
C LEU A 3 -74.26 -12.37 21.12
N ARG A 4 -73.05 -12.74 21.58
CA ARG A 4 -71.73 -12.21 21.15
C ARG A 4 -70.64 -12.65 22.15
N ARG A 5 -69.36 -12.80 21.79
CA ARG A 5 -68.59 -13.26 20.63
C ARG A 5 -67.15 -13.33 21.16
N SER A 6 -66.46 -14.44 20.93
CA SER A 6 -65.04 -14.61 21.26
C SER A 6 -64.16 -13.59 20.51
N SER A 7 -63.11 -13.08 21.16
CA SER A 7 -62.12 -12.18 20.56
C SER A 7 -60.71 -12.69 20.81
N SER A 8 -60.13 -13.35 19.81
CA SER A 8 -58.70 -13.63 19.70
C SER A 8 -57.94 -12.37 19.30
N THR A 9 -56.89 -12.04 20.03
CA THR A 9 -55.92 -11.00 19.67
C THR A 9 -54.86 -11.57 18.72
N VAL A 10 -54.97 -11.25 17.43
CA VAL A 10 -53.88 -11.47 16.45
C VAL A 10 -53.24 -10.11 16.20
N LEU A 11 -52.10 -9.84 16.84
CA LEU A 11 -51.29 -8.64 16.60
C LEU A 11 -50.36 -8.87 15.39
N PRO A 12 -50.09 -7.84 14.57
CA PRO A 12 -50.06 -7.98 13.12
C PRO A 12 -48.67 -8.25 12.54
N LEU A 13 -48.64 -9.09 11.51
CA LEU A 13 -47.51 -9.41 10.63
C LEU A 13 -47.09 -8.24 9.69
N LEU A 14 -47.35 -6.99 10.07
CA LEU A 14 -47.34 -5.82 9.17
C LEU A 14 -46.06 -4.98 9.20
N VAL A 15 -44.97 -5.47 9.82
CA VAL A 15 -43.70 -4.74 9.89
C VAL A 15 -42.67 -5.26 8.87
N LEU A 16 -42.92 -6.39 8.20
CA LEU A 16 -41.93 -7.01 7.31
C LEU A 16 -42.07 -6.65 5.82
N SER A 17 -43.00 -5.75 5.44
CA SER A 17 -43.31 -5.47 4.03
C SER A 17 -42.79 -4.14 3.46
N LEU A 18 -41.97 -3.38 4.21
CA LEU A 18 -41.43 -2.09 3.74
C LEU A 18 -39.96 -2.14 3.27
N LEU A 19 -39.31 -3.30 3.30
CA LEU A 19 -37.90 -3.46 2.89
C LEU A 19 -37.68 -3.81 1.40
N LEU A 20 -38.74 -3.87 0.60
CA LEU A 20 -38.65 -4.36 -0.81
C LEU A 20 -38.80 -3.27 -1.88
N LEU A 21 -38.80 -1.98 -1.53
CA LEU A 21 -38.97 -0.88 -2.50
C LEU A 21 -37.81 0.14 -2.52
N SER A 22 -36.57 -0.30 -2.33
CA SER A 22 -35.42 0.53 -2.72
C SER A 22 -35.13 0.31 -4.22
N PRO A 23 -35.26 1.32 -5.09
CA PRO A 23 -34.79 1.20 -6.48
C PRO A 23 -33.27 0.96 -6.47
N PRO A 24 -32.73 0.16 -7.41
CA PRO A 24 -31.29 0.04 -7.56
C PRO A 24 -30.75 1.43 -7.90
N GLY A 25 -29.97 2.01 -6.99
CA GLY A 25 -29.25 3.24 -7.25
C GLY A 25 -28.27 3.00 -8.38
N THR A 26 -28.61 3.45 -9.60
CA THR A 26 -27.62 3.58 -10.66
C THR A 26 -26.70 4.72 -10.27
N LEU A 27 -25.52 4.37 -9.73
CA LEU A 27 -24.42 5.32 -9.69
C LEU A 27 -24.15 5.72 -11.15
N ALA A 28 -24.51 6.95 -11.50
CA ALA A 28 -24.02 7.58 -12.70
C ALA A 28 -22.50 7.59 -12.58
N GLY A 29 -21.84 6.69 -13.30
CA GLY A 29 -20.40 6.78 -13.48
C GLY A 29 -20.13 8.06 -14.24
N ASP A 30 -19.44 9.01 -13.61
CA ASP A 30 -18.76 10.08 -14.34
C ASP A 30 -18.08 9.45 -15.55
N GLY A 31 -18.25 10.02 -16.74
CA GLY A 31 -17.78 9.48 -18.03
C GLY A 31 -16.25 9.35 -18.18
N HIS A 32 -15.53 9.24 -17.06
CA HIS A 32 -14.14 8.84 -17.00
C HIS A 32 -14.03 7.33 -17.21
N PRO A 33 -13.07 6.88 -18.03
CA PRO A 33 -12.78 5.46 -18.13
C PRO A 33 -12.44 4.90 -16.74
N PRO A 34 -12.89 3.69 -16.39
CA PRO A 34 -12.66 3.10 -15.08
C PRO A 34 -11.16 3.05 -14.79
N SER A 35 -10.79 3.41 -13.56
CA SER A 35 -9.41 3.30 -13.08
C SER A 35 -8.96 1.84 -13.16
N LYS A 36 -7.74 1.64 -13.67
CA LYS A 36 -7.20 0.30 -13.86
C LYS A 36 -6.23 -0.04 -12.72
N PRO A 37 -6.44 -1.18 -12.01
CA PRO A 37 -5.47 -1.68 -11.05
C PRO A 37 -4.17 -2.07 -11.74
N ILE A 38 -3.12 -2.29 -10.95
CA ILE A 38 -1.84 -2.77 -11.46
C ILE A 38 -1.61 -4.24 -11.12
N VAL A 39 -0.77 -4.86 -11.92
CA VAL A 39 -0.27 -6.21 -11.73
C VAL A 39 1.24 -6.22 -11.93
N THR A 40 1.93 -6.95 -11.06
CA THR A 40 3.38 -7.15 -11.16
C THR A 40 3.72 -8.60 -10.82
N PRO A 41 4.70 -9.20 -11.51
CA PRO A 41 5.18 -10.53 -11.17
C PRO A 41 5.88 -10.52 -9.81
N VAL A 42 5.79 -11.64 -9.10
CA VAL A 42 6.55 -11.93 -7.90
C VAL A 42 7.49 -13.09 -8.19
N THR A 43 8.74 -12.91 -7.77
CA THR A 43 9.79 -13.90 -7.89
C THR A 43 10.21 -14.35 -6.50
N LYS A 44 10.28 -15.67 -6.29
CA LYS A 44 10.83 -16.27 -5.06
C LYS A 44 12.32 -16.53 -5.26
N ASP A 45 13.14 -16.13 -4.29
CA ASP A 45 14.57 -16.43 -4.29
C ASP A 45 14.89 -17.77 -3.60
N SER A 46 16.17 -18.14 -3.55
CA SER A 46 16.63 -19.36 -2.88
C SER A 46 16.49 -19.32 -1.36
N ALA A 47 16.49 -18.13 -0.75
CA ALA A 47 16.24 -17.91 0.68
C ALA A 47 14.73 -17.87 1.04
N SER A 48 13.85 -18.17 0.08
CA SER A 48 12.38 -18.11 0.23
C SER A 48 11.80 -16.73 0.52
N LEU A 49 12.51 -15.68 0.12
CA LEU A 49 12.02 -14.30 0.07
C LEU A 49 11.37 -14.03 -1.29
N TYR A 50 10.37 -13.16 -1.29
CA TYR A 50 9.60 -12.79 -2.47
C TYR A 50 9.95 -11.37 -2.89
N THR A 51 10.09 -11.13 -4.19
CA THR A 51 10.46 -9.82 -4.74
C THR A 51 9.53 -9.39 -5.86
N ILE A 52 9.37 -8.08 -6.04
CA ILE A 52 8.61 -7.47 -7.14
C ILE A 52 9.43 -6.41 -7.88
N PRO A 53 9.39 -6.34 -9.22
CA PRO A 53 10.24 -5.44 -10.02
C PRO A 53 9.63 -4.04 -10.24
N VAL A 54 9.01 -3.44 -9.21
CA VAL A 54 8.26 -2.18 -9.38
C VAL A 54 9.11 -0.91 -9.37
N LYS A 55 10.40 -1.01 -9.03
CA LYS A 55 11.36 0.10 -9.06
C LYS A 55 12.14 0.07 -10.38
N ASN A 56 11.49 0.45 -11.48
CA ASN A 56 12.09 0.44 -12.82
C ASN A 56 12.71 -0.92 -13.19
N GLY A 57 12.03 -2.02 -12.86
CA GLY A 57 12.52 -3.38 -13.08
C GLY A 57 13.41 -3.93 -11.96
N ALA A 58 13.95 -3.09 -11.08
CA ALA A 58 14.76 -3.54 -9.96
C ALA A 58 13.91 -4.22 -8.88
N PRO A 59 14.32 -5.39 -8.35
CA PRO A 59 13.52 -6.17 -7.42
C PRO A 59 13.49 -5.52 -6.03
N LEU A 60 12.29 -5.34 -5.49
CA LEU A 60 12.06 -4.98 -4.09
C LEU A 60 11.53 -6.18 -3.34
N VAL A 61 12.12 -6.50 -2.19
CA VAL A 61 11.64 -7.57 -1.30
C VAL A 61 10.27 -7.20 -0.73
N LEU A 62 9.35 -8.16 -0.69
CA LEU A 62 8.03 -7.97 -0.12
C LEU A 62 8.08 -8.10 1.39
N ASP A 63 7.56 -7.09 2.09
CA ASP A 63 7.33 -7.12 3.52
C ASP A 63 5.83 -6.91 3.80
N LEU A 64 5.14 -7.97 4.22
CA LEU A 64 3.69 -7.90 4.51
C LEU A 64 3.36 -6.99 5.70
N ALA A 65 4.29 -6.82 6.63
CA ALA A 65 4.14 -5.95 7.80
C ALA A 65 4.72 -4.54 7.55
N GLY A 66 5.50 -4.38 6.49
CA GLY A 66 6.23 -3.15 6.18
C GLY A 66 5.32 -1.94 5.98
N PRO A 67 5.60 -0.79 6.64
CA PRO A 67 4.75 0.39 6.58
C PRO A 67 5.02 1.30 5.38
N LEU A 68 6.13 1.09 4.66
CA LEU A 68 6.60 1.96 3.59
C LEU A 68 7.44 1.22 2.55
N VAL A 69 7.64 1.85 1.39
CA VAL A 69 8.64 1.44 0.40
C VAL A 69 9.97 2.12 0.72
N TRP A 70 11.07 1.40 0.64
CA TRP A 70 12.39 1.98 0.82
C TRP A 70 13.45 1.37 -0.08
N SER A 71 14.48 2.16 -0.35
CA SER A 71 15.65 1.76 -1.12
C SER A 71 16.75 2.81 -0.98
N PRO A 72 18.01 2.51 -1.29
CA PRO A 72 19.01 3.55 -1.46
C PRO A 72 18.63 4.56 -2.55
N CYS A 73 19.01 5.81 -2.30
CA CYS A 73 18.78 6.95 -3.17
C CYS A 73 20.10 7.49 -3.69
N GLN A 74 20.04 8.19 -4.83
CA GLN A 74 21.19 8.97 -5.29
C GLN A 74 21.46 10.13 -4.31
N PRO A 75 22.72 10.57 -4.16
CA PRO A 75 23.05 11.70 -3.30
C PRO A 75 22.20 12.94 -3.60
N SER A 76 22.03 13.26 -4.88
CA SER A 76 21.13 14.32 -5.34
C SER A 76 19.73 13.76 -5.58
N HIS A 77 18.81 13.98 -4.65
CA HIS A 77 17.42 13.56 -4.78
C HIS A 77 16.47 14.63 -4.21
N ARG A 78 15.18 14.54 -4.57
CA ARG A 78 14.16 15.45 -4.04
C ARG A 78 13.79 15.03 -2.63
N THR A 79 13.79 15.95 -1.70
CA THR A 79 13.36 15.71 -0.32
C THR A 79 11.93 16.21 -0.11
N VAL A 80 11.22 15.59 0.83
CA VAL A 80 9.92 16.07 1.30
C VAL A 80 10.14 17.06 2.45
N PRO A 81 9.57 18.28 2.41
CA PRO A 81 9.69 19.23 3.51
C PRO A 81 9.05 18.72 4.82
N CYS A 82 9.69 19.01 5.95
CA CYS A 82 9.21 18.62 7.28
C CYS A 82 7.81 19.13 7.65
N LYS A 83 7.38 20.26 7.07
CA LYS A 83 6.04 20.83 7.29
C LYS A 83 4.93 20.10 6.50
N SER A 84 5.28 19.15 5.63
CA SER A 84 4.31 18.40 4.84
C SER A 84 3.53 17.41 5.71
N SER A 85 2.23 17.24 5.43
CA SER A 85 1.38 16.26 6.12
C SER A 85 1.88 14.82 5.97
N VAL A 86 2.52 14.50 4.84
CA VAL A 86 3.11 13.18 4.62
C VAL A 86 4.30 12.92 5.54
N CYS A 87 5.01 13.97 5.99
CA CYS A 87 6.10 13.83 6.94
C CYS A 87 5.60 13.36 8.31
N THR A 88 4.47 13.93 8.76
CA THR A 88 3.76 13.48 9.96
C THR A 88 3.37 12.01 9.87
N VAL A 89 2.89 11.57 8.71
CA VAL A 89 2.55 10.16 8.48
C VAL A 89 3.79 9.27 8.51
N ALA A 90 4.88 9.68 7.86
CA ALA A 90 6.13 8.90 7.81
C ALA A 90 6.72 8.69 9.22
N ASN A 91 6.78 9.75 10.03
CA ASN A 91 7.36 9.69 11.37
C ASN A 91 6.51 8.88 12.37
N ARG A 92 5.19 8.79 12.18
CA ARG A 92 4.33 7.92 12.99
C ARG A 92 4.61 6.43 12.79
N ASN A 93 5.25 6.06 11.68
CA ASN A 93 5.55 4.67 11.33
C ASN A 93 6.97 4.27 11.73
N HIS A 94 7.57 4.98 12.68
CA HIS A 94 8.87 4.65 13.23
C HIS A 94 8.86 3.24 13.85
N PRO A 95 9.69 2.29 13.39
CA PRO A 95 9.68 0.94 13.93
C PRO A 95 10.16 0.90 15.38
N ALA A 96 9.59 0.00 16.17
CA ALA A 96 9.95 -0.14 17.58
C ALA A 96 11.42 -0.54 17.73
N GLY A 97 12.15 0.09 18.65
CA GLY A 97 13.57 -0.21 18.91
C GLY A 97 14.57 0.45 17.97
N CYS A 98 14.11 1.16 16.92
CA CYS A 98 14.99 2.00 16.12
C CYS A 98 15.34 3.31 16.86
N ALA A 99 16.53 3.85 16.62
CA ALA A 99 16.91 5.14 17.19
C ALA A 99 16.35 6.30 16.35
N TYR A 100 15.86 7.33 17.04
CA TYR A 100 15.54 8.61 16.40
C TYR A 100 16.83 9.37 16.09
N THR A 101 16.88 10.03 14.93
CA THR A 101 18.04 10.87 14.55
C THR A 101 18.05 12.23 15.22
N GLY A 102 16.90 12.67 15.75
CA GLY A 102 16.70 14.04 16.26
C GLY A 102 16.53 15.10 15.16
N SER A 103 16.64 14.72 13.88
CA SER A 103 16.49 15.59 12.72
C SER A 103 15.28 15.19 11.86
N GLY A 104 14.88 16.08 10.94
CA GLY A 104 13.82 15.82 9.96
C GLY A 104 12.43 15.55 10.55
N GLN A 105 12.17 16.08 11.75
CA GLN A 105 10.92 15.87 12.46
C GLN A 105 9.74 16.67 11.85
N PRO A 106 8.51 16.14 11.92
CA PRO A 106 7.34 16.84 11.41
C PRO A 106 7.14 18.19 12.10
N GLY A 107 6.78 19.21 11.31
CA GLY A 107 6.48 20.54 11.86
C GLY A 107 7.70 21.38 12.28
N SER A 108 8.92 20.92 11.97
CA SER A 108 10.14 21.71 12.16
C SER A 108 9.99 23.13 11.60
N THR A 109 10.51 24.12 12.34
CA THR A 109 10.47 25.53 11.96
C THR A 109 11.48 25.86 10.87
N ASP A 110 12.54 25.07 10.74
CA ASP A 110 13.57 25.20 9.70
C ASP A 110 12.95 25.05 8.30
N ALA A 111 13.18 26.05 7.46
CA ALA A 111 12.67 26.12 6.09
C ALA A 111 13.36 25.10 5.16
N ASN A 112 14.58 24.68 5.48
CA ASN A 112 15.36 23.73 4.68
C ASN A 112 15.26 22.28 5.22
N CYS A 113 14.38 22.04 6.19
CA CYS A 113 14.24 20.74 6.82
C CYS A 113 13.70 19.70 5.85
N ALA A 114 14.51 18.67 5.59
CA ALA A 114 14.13 17.45 4.91
C ALA A 114 13.53 16.44 5.90
N CYS A 115 12.37 15.89 5.59
CA CYS A 115 11.67 14.94 6.44
C CYS A 115 12.45 13.63 6.54
N THR A 116 12.71 13.14 7.75
CA THR A 116 13.34 11.84 7.97
C THR A 116 12.29 10.73 8.01
N ALA A 117 12.59 9.60 7.39
CA ALA A 117 11.85 8.35 7.45
C ALA A 117 12.78 7.21 7.91
N TYR A 118 12.17 6.14 8.42
CA TYR A 118 12.87 5.07 9.14
C TYR A 118 12.64 3.73 8.44
N PRO A 119 13.47 3.38 7.44
CA PRO A 119 13.41 2.07 6.82
C PRO A 119 13.87 0.97 7.77
N TYR A 120 13.29 -0.22 7.62
CA TYR A 120 13.56 -1.40 8.42
C TYR A 120 13.82 -2.59 7.50
N ASN A 121 14.88 -3.34 7.76
CA ASN A 121 15.17 -4.58 7.06
C ASN A 121 14.51 -5.76 7.79
N PRO A 122 13.48 -6.38 7.19
CA PRO A 122 12.72 -7.45 7.84
C PRO A 122 13.50 -8.76 7.98
N VAL A 123 14.62 -8.91 7.29
CA VAL A 123 15.48 -10.12 7.32
C VAL A 123 16.51 -10.01 8.43
N SER A 124 17.20 -8.87 8.52
CA SER A 124 18.28 -8.66 9.49
C SER A 124 17.82 -8.00 10.80
N GLY A 125 16.61 -7.45 10.85
CA GLY A 125 16.09 -6.69 11.99
C GLY A 125 16.74 -5.32 12.18
N GLN A 126 17.57 -4.88 11.23
CA GLN A 126 18.27 -3.60 11.31
C GLN A 126 17.37 -2.44 10.87
N CYS A 127 17.59 -1.28 11.49
CA CYS A 127 16.94 -0.03 11.11
C CYS A 127 17.94 0.90 10.43
N GLY A 128 17.42 1.73 9.54
CA GLY A 128 18.13 2.90 9.04
C GLY A 128 17.32 4.17 9.28
N SER A 129 17.91 5.27 8.85
CA SER A 129 17.24 6.57 8.76
C SER A 129 17.72 7.27 7.50
N GLY A 130 16.83 8.01 6.86
CA GLY A 130 17.19 8.87 5.74
C GLY A 130 16.00 9.67 5.25
N ASP A 131 16.21 10.45 4.20
CA ASP A 131 15.18 11.37 3.72
C ASP A 131 13.96 10.63 3.18
N LEU A 132 12.78 11.19 3.46
CA LEU A 132 11.57 10.86 2.74
C LEU A 132 11.63 11.54 1.37
N THR A 133 11.44 10.77 0.31
CA THR A 133 11.48 11.24 -1.06
C THR A 133 10.22 10.82 -1.83
N ALA A 134 10.03 11.40 -3.01
CA ALA A 134 9.07 10.91 -4.00
C ALA A 134 9.83 10.10 -5.05
N ALA A 135 9.61 8.79 -5.07
CA ALA A 135 10.22 7.85 -5.99
C ALA A 135 9.25 7.48 -7.13
N PRO A 136 9.72 7.44 -8.39
CA PRO A 136 8.95 6.85 -9.48
C PRO A 136 8.93 5.33 -9.33
N LEU A 137 7.73 4.75 -9.39
CA LEU A 137 7.49 3.32 -9.47
C LEU A 137 6.67 3.01 -10.72
N SER A 138 6.75 1.78 -11.20
CA SER A 138 6.00 1.32 -12.36
C SER A 138 5.59 -0.14 -12.27
N ALA A 139 4.47 -0.45 -12.90
CA ALA A 139 3.92 -1.80 -13.04
C ALA A 139 2.97 -1.83 -14.24
N ASN A 140 2.49 -3.01 -14.63
CA ASN A 140 1.52 -3.09 -15.73
C ASN A 140 0.11 -2.85 -15.20
N ALA A 141 -0.68 -2.02 -15.88
CA ALA A 141 -2.13 -2.00 -15.66
C ALA A 141 -2.74 -3.37 -15.99
N THR A 142 -3.88 -3.72 -15.39
CA THR A 142 -4.57 -4.99 -15.66
C THR A 142 -6.09 -4.81 -15.78
N ASP A 143 -6.73 -5.68 -16.55
CA ASP A 143 -8.19 -5.88 -16.58
C ASP A 143 -8.66 -6.93 -15.55
N GLY A 144 -7.76 -7.41 -14.69
CA GLY A 144 -8.01 -8.49 -13.73
C GLY A 144 -7.63 -9.88 -14.24
N LYS A 145 -7.35 -10.03 -15.53
CA LYS A 145 -6.94 -11.30 -16.14
C LYS A 145 -5.58 -11.21 -16.83
N ASN A 146 -5.32 -10.10 -17.52
CA ASN A 146 -4.13 -9.90 -18.35
C ASN A 146 -3.39 -8.63 -17.92
N PRO A 147 -2.04 -8.64 -17.92
CA PRO A 147 -1.26 -7.41 -17.99
C PRO A 147 -1.57 -6.68 -19.30
N LEU A 148 -1.73 -5.36 -19.24
CA LEU A 148 -2.08 -4.52 -20.38
C LEU A 148 -0.86 -3.71 -20.84
N PHE A 149 -0.59 -2.60 -20.19
CA PHE A 149 0.49 -1.68 -20.54
C PHE A 149 1.14 -1.11 -19.27
N PRO A 150 2.42 -0.71 -19.33
CA PRO A 150 3.10 -0.13 -18.18
C PRO A 150 2.47 1.20 -17.79
N VAL A 151 2.32 1.41 -16.49
CA VAL A 151 1.92 2.68 -15.89
C VAL A 151 2.95 3.07 -14.84
N SER A 152 3.28 4.36 -14.80
CA SER A 152 4.19 4.93 -13.82
C SER A 152 3.42 5.80 -12.84
N PHE A 153 3.80 5.74 -11.57
CA PHE A 153 3.23 6.58 -10.51
C PHE A 153 4.31 7.01 -9.53
N SER A 154 4.10 8.16 -8.89
CA SER A 154 5.01 8.67 -7.87
C SER A 154 4.53 8.24 -6.49
N ALA A 155 5.37 7.48 -5.80
CA ALA A 155 5.15 7.04 -4.43
C ALA A 155 6.16 7.71 -3.50
N TYR A 156 5.75 8.01 -2.27
CA TYR A 156 6.67 8.37 -1.20
C TYR A 156 7.44 7.14 -0.73
N ALA A 157 8.76 7.27 -0.61
CA ALA A 157 9.66 6.21 -0.20
C ALA A 157 10.73 6.76 0.74
N ALA A 158 11.30 5.91 1.59
CA ALA A 158 12.44 6.27 2.41
C ALA A 158 13.76 5.98 1.68
N CYS A 159 14.67 6.95 1.69
CA CYS A 159 16.05 6.76 1.29
C CYS A 159 16.78 5.98 2.39
N ALA A 160 17.22 4.77 2.07
CA ALA A 160 17.90 3.90 3.02
C ALA A 160 19.43 4.00 2.87
N PRO A 161 20.19 3.89 3.97
CA PRO A 161 21.63 3.64 3.88
C PRO A 161 21.91 2.33 3.12
N GLU A 162 22.96 2.30 2.29
CA GLU A 162 23.34 1.11 1.50
C GLU A 162 23.53 -0.15 2.36
N GLY A 163 24.10 0.00 3.56
CA GLY A 163 24.29 -1.12 4.50
C GLY A 163 22.99 -1.82 4.90
N LEU A 164 21.83 -1.16 4.76
CA LEU A 164 20.53 -1.74 5.06
C LEU A 164 20.10 -2.80 4.02
N LEU A 165 20.75 -2.86 2.85
CA LEU A 165 20.54 -3.95 1.88
C LEU A 165 21.15 -5.28 2.33
N GLY A 166 21.99 -5.29 3.38
CA GLY A 166 22.60 -6.51 3.89
C GLY A 166 21.56 -7.59 4.22
N SER A 167 21.87 -8.85 3.90
CA SER A 167 20.98 -10.01 4.07
C SER A 167 19.75 -10.05 3.15
N LEU A 168 19.51 -9.05 2.29
CA LEU A 168 18.52 -9.16 1.22
C LEU A 168 19.04 -10.04 0.09
N PRO A 169 18.16 -10.59 -0.77
CA PRO A 169 18.55 -11.37 -1.93
C PRO A 169 19.51 -10.60 -2.83
N SER A 170 20.42 -11.31 -3.50
CA SER A 170 21.34 -10.69 -4.45
C SER A 170 20.59 -9.90 -5.53
N GLY A 171 20.97 -8.64 -5.74
CA GLY A 171 20.32 -7.73 -6.69
C GLY A 171 19.06 -7.03 -6.17
N ALA A 172 18.60 -7.31 -4.96
CA ALA A 172 17.51 -6.57 -4.32
C ALA A 172 17.88 -5.09 -4.16
N ALA A 173 17.00 -4.21 -4.63
CA ALA A 173 17.18 -2.77 -4.56
C ALA A 173 16.57 -2.13 -3.30
N GLY A 174 15.92 -2.93 -2.45
CA GLY A 174 15.25 -2.47 -1.23
C GLY A 174 14.03 -3.32 -0.89
N VAL A 175 13.05 -2.73 -0.21
CA VAL A 175 11.85 -3.42 0.29
C VAL A 175 10.59 -2.62 -0.07
N ALA A 176 9.54 -3.34 -0.44
CA ALA A 176 8.20 -2.83 -0.61
C ALA A 176 7.29 -3.35 0.51
N GLY A 177 6.95 -2.46 1.46
CA GLY A 177 5.97 -2.75 2.51
C GLY A 177 4.54 -2.82 1.98
N LEU A 178 3.80 -3.87 2.36
CA LEU A 178 2.42 -4.15 1.92
C LEU A 178 1.36 -4.02 3.04
N SER A 179 1.73 -3.43 4.18
CA SER A 179 0.81 -3.28 5.31
C SER A 179 -0.39 -2.36 5.02
N ARG A 180 -1.22 -2.13 6.03
CA ARG A 180 -2.33 -1.16 5.98
C ARG A 180 -1.91 0.28 6.28
N MET A 181 -0.61 0.58 6.33
CA MET A 181 -0.15 1.94 6.61
C MET A 181 -0.23 2.83 5.37
N PRO A 182 -0.45 4.15 5.50
CA PRO A 182 -0.71 5.00 4.34
C PRO A 182 0.44 5.09 3.32
N LEU A 183 1.68 4.83 3.74
CA LEU A 183 2.87 4.84 2.87
C LEU A 183 3.26 3.46 2.35
N SER A 184 2.52 2.41 2.68
CA SER A 184 2.68 1.10 2.06
C SER A 184 2.42 1.17 0.55
N LEU A 185 3.03 0.27 -0.22
CA LEU A 185 2.84 0.23 -1.66
C LEU A 185 1.35 0.13 -2.05
N PRO A 186 0.53 -0.76 -1.45
CA PRO A 186 -0.89 -0.87 -1.82
C PRO A 186 -1.69 0.41 -1.54
N SER A 187 -1.42 1.07 -0.41
CA SER A 187 -2.15 2.30 -0.04
C SER A 187 -1.81 3.46 -0.98
N GLN A 188 -0.56 3.55 -1.42
CA GLN A 188 -0.12 4.60 -2.34
C GLN A 188 -0.63 4.35 -3.76
N VAL A 189 -0.61 3.11 -4.24
CA VAL A 189 -1.19 2.73 -5.55
C VAL A 189 -2.67 3.09 -5.60
N ALA A 190 -3.45 2.68 -4.59
CA ALA A 190 -4.87 3.00 -4.50
C ALA A 190 -5.13 4.52 -4.56
N SER A 191 -4.34 5.31 -3.81
CA SER A 191 -4.47 6.77 -3.78
C SER A 191 -4.08 7.44 -5.10
N ARG A 192 -3.01 6.97 -5.75
CA ARG A 192 -2.43 7.56 -6.96
C ARG A 192 -3.18 7.16 -8.22
N LEU A 193 -3.58 5.90 -8.34
CA LEU A 193 -4.26 5.36 -9.51
C LEU A 193 -5.79 5.37 -9.37
N LYS A 194 -6.31 5.83 -8.22
CA LYS A 194 -7.76 5.91 -7.92
C LYS A 194 -8.45 4.54 -8.01
N VAL A 195 -7.76 3.51 -7.53
CA VAL A 195 -8.28 2.14 -7.44
C VAL A 195 -8.63 1.79 -5.99
N ALA A 196 -9.30 0.66 -5.79
CA ALA A 196 -9.66 0.20 -4.47
C ALA A 196 -8.41 -0.05 -3.60
N ARG A 197 -8.49 0.25 -2.31
CA ARG A 197 -7.39 0.04 -1.35
C ARG A 197 -7.36 -1.42 -0.87
N GLN A 198 -7.09 -2.33 -1.79
CA GLN A 198 -7.01 -3.76 -1.55
C GLN A 198 -5.96 -4.37 -2.47
N PHE A 199 -5.41 -5.52 -2.10
CA PHE A 199 -4.54 -6.25 -2.99
C PHE A 199 -4.72 -7.76 -2.85
N ALA A 200 -4.37 -8.51 -3.89
CA ALA A 200 -4.27 -9.96 -3.86
C ALA A 200 -2.82 -10.38 -4.11
N LEU A 201 -2.34 -11.40 -3.41
CA LEU A 201 -0.98 -11.96 -3.55
C LEU A 201 -1.09 -13.46 -3.82
N CYS A 202 -0.67 -13.90 -4.99
CA CYS A 202 -0.89 -15.27 -5.46
C CYS A 202 0.39 -16.13 -5.43
N ILE A 203 0.87 -16.55 -4.26
CA ILE A 203 2.12 -17.32 -4.14
C ILE A 203 1.92 -18.77 -4.64
N PRO A 204 2.68 -19.25 -5.64
CA PRO A 204 2.59 -20.63 -6.11
C PRO A 204 3.18 -21.61 -5.09
N GLY A 205 2.59 -22.81 -5.01
CA GLY A 205 2.98 -23.85 -4.06
C GLY A 205 4.29 -24.60 -4.37
N GLY A 206 5.01 -24.27 -5.45
CA GLY A 206 6.30 -24.91 -5.78
C GLY A 206 6.94 -24.37 -7.06
N GLY A 207 8.27 -24.14 -7.03
CA GLY A 207 9.06 -23.69 -8.19
C GLY A 207 8.84 -22.23 -8.61
N GLN A 208 9.71 -21.72 -9.50
CA GLN A 208 9.68 -20.35 -10.06
C GLN A 208 8.43 -20.13 -10.93
N THR A 209 7.27 -19.92 -10.31
CA THR A 209 6.09 -19.43 -11.01
C THR A 209 5.90 -17.96 -10.67
N LEU A 210 5.64 -17.15 -11.71
CA LEU A 210 5.32 -15.73 -11.54
C LEU A 210 4.06 -15.64 -10.66
N SER A 211 4.19 -15.22 -9.41
CA SER A 211 3.01 -14.81 -8.63
C SER A 211 2.57 -13.45 -9.14
N LEU A 212 1.30 -13.09 -9.00
CA LEU A 212 0.85 -11.75 -9.35
C LEU A 212 0.41 -11.03 -8.07
N ILE A 213 0.79 -9.77 -7.94
CA ILE A 213 0.14 -8.86 -6.99
C ILE A 213 -0.82 -7.98 -7.76
N HIS A 214 -2.12 -8.11 -7.49
CA HIS A 214 -3.12 -7.14 -7.95
C HIS A 214 -3.22 -6.05 -6.91
N ILE A 215 -2.97 -4.80 -7.27
CA ILE A 215 -3.07 -3.63 -6.39
C ILE A 215 -4.02 -2.60 -6.99
#